data_AF-A0A7S1MNL5-F1
#
_entry.id   AF-A0A7S1MNL5-F1
#
_cell.length_a   1.000
_cell.length_b   1.000
_cell.length_c   1.000
_cell.angle_alpha   90.00
_cell.angle_beta   90.00
_cell.angle_gamma   90.00
#
_symmetry.space_group_name_H-M   'P 1'
#
loop_
_entity.id
_entity.type
_entity.pdbx_description
1 polymer ?
#
loop_
_entity_poly.entity_id
_entity_poly.type
_entity_poly.pdbx_seq_one_letter_code
_entity_poly.pdbx_strand_id
1 'polypeptide(L)'
;RRRAAAGRGRVALAAWPWEDDDPYSKCTAVKLQVGMTFSKTMLDSLNRLAESADTSSEEGLHQLLLDVILALRRSESSWRYGNVERLIMDSEDNGREAGAALQRWGVEAQSKWGDGEAWEKMDKTNPSGTTEFLIVTMLVSCYGPLCPKDEQLKVRSVGDVKKVLDAMAGVQVDELMQLDVQWIPEEDGDTLSGMEVTVKFPELAVL
;
A
#
# COMPACT_ATOMS: atom_id res chain seq x y z
N ARG A 1 49.72 -17.68 -36.58
CA ARG A 1 48.43 -17.01 -36.83
C ARG A 1 47.30 -17.99 -36.52
N ARG A 2 46.70 -17.92 -35.31
CA ARG A 2 45.48 -18.66 -34.94
C ARG A 2 44.44 -17.62 -34.50
N ARG A 3 43.26 -17.68 -35.13
CA ARG A 3 42.12 -16.78 -34.90
C ARG A 3 41.58 -16.94 -33.48
N ALA A 4 41.41 -15.83 -32.77
CA ALA A 4 40.55 -15.75 -31.60
C ALA A 4 39.09 -15.85 -32.05
N ALA A 5 38.36 -16.84 -31.54
CA ALA A 5 36.91 -16.89 -31.67
C ALA A 5 36.33 -15.90 -30.65
N ALA A 6 35.58 -14.92 -31.13
CA ALA A 6 34.82 -13.99 -30.29
C ALA A 6 33.77 -14.80 -29.50
N GLY A 7 33.97 -14.91 -28.19
CA GLY A 7 32.96 -15.42 -27.28
C GLY A 7 31.75 -14.49 -27.32
N ARG A 8 30.61 -15.02 -27.79
CA ARG A 8 29.31 -14.37 -27.69
C ARG A 8 29.08 -13.96 -26.23
N GLY A 9 28.69 -12.71 -26.01
CA GLY A 9 28.37 -12.18 -24.70
C GLY A 9 27.39 -13.10 -23.97
N ARG A 10 27.89 -13.79 -22.95
CA ARG A 10 27.05 -14.43 -21.94
C ARG A 10 26.68 -13.35 -20.95
N VAL A 11 25.42 -12.95 -20.92
CA VAL A 11 24.82 -12.38 -19.70
C VAL A 11 24.95 -13.50 -18.66
N ALA A 12 25.53 -13.19 -17.51
CA ALA A 12 25.66 -14.15 -16.43
C ALA A 12 24.25 -14.57 -15.96
N LEU A 13 23.76 -15.69 -16.47
CA LEU A 13 22.76 -16.49 -15.76
C LEU A 13 23.51 -17.08 -14.57
N ALA A 14 23.35 -16.47 -13.40
CA ALA A 14 23.81 -17.09 -12.16
C ALA A 14 23.13 -18.46 -12.05
N ALA A 15 23.92 -19.53 -12.14
CA ALA A 15 23.43 -20.88 -11.91
C ALA A 15 23.29 -21.10 -10.39
N TRP A 16 22.09 -21.49 -9.97
CA TRP A 16 21.69 -21.85 -8.61
C TRP A 16 22.58 -22.93 -7.97
N PRO A 17 22.94 -22.77 -6.69
CA PRO A 17 23.40 -23.85 -5.83
C PRO A 17 22.60 -23.90 -4.52
N TRP A 18 21.55 -24.73 -4.48
CA TRP A 18 20.93 -25.31 -3.28
C TRP A 18 20.33 -24.35 -2.23
N GLU A 19 19.16 -23.79 -2.55
CA GLU A 19 18.03 -23.69 -1.62
C GLU A 19 16.73 -23.75 -2.46
N ASP A 20 16.00 -24.87 -2.33
CA ASP A 20 14.81 -25.28 -3.09
C ASP A 20 13.53 -24.52 -2.69
N ASP A 21 13.59 -23.19 -2.61
CA ASP A 21 12.41 -22.36 -2.39
C ASP A 21 12.19 -21.54 -3.65
N ASP A 22 11.36 -22.02 -4.57
CA ASP A 22 10.79 -21.17 -5.63
C ASP A 22 10.18 -19.95 -4.92
N PRO A 23 10.71 -18.72 -5.09
CA PRO A 23 10.21 -17.58 -4.34
C PRO A 23 8.72 -17.35 -4.63
N TYR A 24 8.23 -17.75 -5.80
CA TYR A 24 6.84 -17.68 -6.22
C TYR A 24 5.94 -18.77 -5.63
N SER A 25 6.48 -19.75 -4.90
CA SER A 25 5.69 -20.70 -4.11
C SER A 25 5.05 -20.08 -2.87
N LYS A 26 5.40 -18.82 -2.56
CA LYS A 26 4.90 -18.07 -1.41
C LYS A 26 3.97 -16.98 -1.87
N CYS A 27 3.11 -16.53 -0.97
CA CYS A 27 2.33 -15.31 -1.17
C CYS A 27 2.76 -14.27 -0.13
N THR A 28 2.72 -13.00 -0.51
CA THR A 28 2.91 -11.90 0.42
C THR A 28 1.64 -11.07 0.48
N ALA A 29 1.22 -10.70 1.70
CA ALA A 29 0.17 -9.72 1.93
C ALA A 29 0.76 -8.52 2.67
N VAL A 30 0.47 -7.30 2.20
CA VAL A 30 0.96 -6.05 2.77
C VAL A 30 -0.18 -5.08 3.00
N LYS A 31 -0.23 -4.51 4.20
CA LYS A 31 -1.06 -3.35 4.57
C LYS A 31 -0.14 -2.15 4.75
N LEU A 32 -0.26 -1.16 3.88
CA LEU A 32 0.39 0.14 4.03
C LEU A 32 -0.67 1.17 4.45
N GLN A 33 -0.45 1.84 5.57
CA GLN A 33 -1.28 2.97 5.99
C GLN A 33 -0.44 4.24 5.96
N VAL A 34 -0.97 5.30 5.35
CA VAL A 34 -0.35 6.62 5.29
C VAL A 34 -1.34 7.65 5.80
N GLY A 35 -1.00 8.29 6.91
CA GLY A 35 -1.73 9.44 7.41
C GLY A 35 -1.09 10.73 6.92
N MET A 36 -1.88 11.59 6.30
CA MET A 36 -1.41 12.84 5.70
C MET A 36 -2.32 14.00 6.04
N THR A 37 -1.79 15.22 5.98
CA THR A 37 -2.62 16.42 6.10
C THR A 37 -3.69 16.41 5.01
N PHE A 38 -4.93 16.66 5.41
CA PHE A 38 -6.08 16.65 4.53
C PHE A 38 -5.89 17.63 3.36
N SER A 39 -6.30 17.21 2.17
CA SER A 39 -6.36 18.04 0.98
C SER A 39 -7.52 17.59 0.12
N LYS A 40 -8.43 18.51 -0.21
CA LYS A 40 -9.53 18.24 -1.13
C LYS A 40 -9.04 17.69 -2.48
N THR A 41 -7.91 18.17 -2.98
CA THR A 41 -7.31 17.65 -4.22
C THR A 41 -6.92 16.18 -4.12
N MET A 42 -6.43 15.72 -2.96
CA MET A 42 -6.11 14.31 -2.75
C MET A 42 -7.39 13.47 -2.68
N LEU A 43 -8.40 13.92 -1.94
CA LEU A 43 -9.69 13.25 -1.82
C LEU A 43 -10.36 13.10 -3.20
N ASP A 44 -10.46 14.20 -3.96
CA ASP A 44 -11.00 14.21 -5.32
C ASP A 44 -10.21 13.27 -6.26
N SER A 45 -8.89 13.17 -6.08
CA SER A 45 -8.05 12.26 -6.87
C SER A 45 -8.37 10.80 -6.56
N LEU A 46 -8.52 10.43 -5.27
CA LEU A 46 -8.89 9.07 -4.86
C LEU A 46 -10.29 8.70 -5.34
N ASN A 47 -11.27 9.59 -5.17
CA ASN A 47 -12.64 9.39 -5.64
C ASN A 47 -12.67 9.16 -7.16
N ARG A 48 -11.94 9.97 -7.93
CA ARG A 48 -11.84 9.81 -9.38
C ARG A 48 -11.20 8.48 -9.79
N LEU A 49 -10.17 8.03 -9.07
CA LEU A 49 -9.55 6.72 -9.33
C LEU A 49 -10.56 5.60 -9.09
N ALA A 50 -11.30 5.65 -7.98
CA ALA A 50 -12.32 4.65 -7.66
C ALA A 50 -13.47 4.62 -8.69
N GLU A 51 -13.89 5.77 -9.21
CA GLU A 51 -14.95 5.85 -10.23
C GLU A 51 -14.52 5.31 -11.61
N SER A 52 -13.23 5.35 -11.93
CA SER A 52 -12.71 5.02 -13.27
C SER A 52 -11.89 3.75 -13.35
N ALA A 53 -11.60 3.12 -12.21
CA ALA A 53 -10.81 1.89 -12.16
C ALA A 53 -11.53 0.72 -12.83
N ASP A 54 -10.82 0.01 -13.69
CA ASP A 54 -11.22 -1.33 -14.12
C ASP A 54 -10.66 -2.35 -13.12
N THR A 55 -11.49 -2.83 -12.22
CA THR A 55 -11.12 -3.89 -11.25
C THR A 55 -11.50 -5.29 -11.73
N SER A 56 -11.96 -5.42 -12.98
CA SER A 56 -12.41 -6.69 -13.56
C SER A 56 -11.33 -7.41 -14.36
N SER A 57 -10.21 -6.73 -14.65
CA SER A 57 -9.04 -7.27 -15.35
C SER A 57 -7.78 -7.17 -14.49
N GLU A 58 -6.82 -8.09 -14.70
CA GLU A 58 -5.53 -8.07 -14.01
C GLU A 58 -4.73 -6.81 -14.37
N GLU A 59 -4.74 -6.41 -15.65
CA GLU A 59 -4.11 -5.19 -16.12
C GLU A 59 -4.75 -3.93 -15.51
N GLY A 60 -6.08 -3.89 -15.41
CA GLY A 60 -6.80 -2.77 -14.81
C GLY A 60 -6.52 -2.64 -13.31
N LEU A 61 -6.47 -3.76 -12.58
CA LEU A 61 -6.14 -3.80 -11.16
C LEU A 61 -4.69 -3.35 -10.91
N HIS A 62 -3.76 -3.78 -11.77
CA HIS A 62 -2.36 -3.36 -11.72
C HIS A 62 -2.21 -1.87 -12.05
N GLN A 63 -2.94 -1.37 -13.03
CA GLN A 63 -2.97 0.06 -13.36
C GLN A 63 -3.49 0.88 -12.17
N LEU A 64 -4.55 0.42 -11.48
CA LEU A 64 -5.07 1.06 -10.27
C LEU A 64 -4.00 1.10 -9.16
N LEU A 65 -3.27 0.02 -8.93
CA LEU A 65 -2.16 -0.03 -7.98
C LEU A 65 -1.15 1.09 -8.26
N LEU A 66 -0.69 1.21 -9.51
CA LEU A 66 0.28 2.22 -9.91
C LEU A 66 -0.27 3.64 -9.80
N ASP A 67 -1.53 3.86 -10.17
CA ASP A 67 -2.15 5.18 -10.12
C ASP A 67 -2.35 5.68 -8.67
N VAL A 68 -2.72 4.78 -7.76
CA VAL A 68 -2.83 5.10 -6.32
C VAL A 68 -1.46 5.40 -5.73
N ILE A 69 -0.43 4.59 -6.05
CA ILE A 69 0.95 4.86 -5.64
C ILE A 69 1.40 6.22 -6.15
N LEU A 70 1.13 6.56 -7.41
CA LEU A 70 1.48 7.86 -8.00
C LEU A 70 0.76 9.02 -7.30
N ALA A 71 -0.53 8.88 -6.98
CA ALA A 71 -1.29 9.87 -6.24
C ALA A 71 -0.68 10.12 -4.86
N LEU A 72 -0.35 9.07 -4.11
CA LEU A 72 0.34 9.15 -2.82
C LEU A 72 1.70 9.84 -2.96
N ARG A 73 2.50 9.48 -3.97
CA ARG A 73 3.83 10.07 -4.18
C ARG A 73 3.78 11.54 -4.55
N ARG A 74 2.72 12.02 -5.19
CA ARG A 74 2.50 13.45 -5.46
C ARG A 74 2.18 14.25 -4.19
N SER A 75 1.66 13.60 -3.16
CA SER A 75 1.35 14.20 -1.85
C SER A 75 2.40 13.90 -0.78
N GLU A 76 3.63 13.52 -1.15
CA GLU A 76 4.68 13.15 -0.21
C GLU A 76 4.93 14.19 0.91
N SER A 77 4.88 15.48 0.57
CA SER A 77 5.11 16.55 1.55
C SER A 77 4.00 16.69 2.61
N SER A 78 2.84 16.07 2.40
CA SER A 78 1.73 16.09 3.37
C SER A 78 1.72 14.87 4.29
N TRP A 79 2.56 13.86 4.06
CA TRP A 79 2.62 12.68 4.92
C TRP A 79 3.11 13.05 6.32
N ARG A 80 2.40 12.59 7.36
CA ARG A 80 2.72 12.84 8.78
C ARG A 80 2.79 11.57 9.60
N TYR A 81 2.11 10.52 9.15
CA TYR A 81 2.02 9.25 9.83
C TYR A 81 2.17 8.10 8.84
N GLY A 82 2.68 6.97 9.31
CA GLY A 82 2.66 5.76 8.51
C GLY A 82 2.83 4.49 9.33
N ASN A 83 2.35 3.38 8.77
CA ASN A 83 2.53 2.04 9.29
C ASN A 83 2.60 1.05 8.13
N VAL A 84 3.33 -0.04 8.33
CA VAL A 84 3.33 -1.17 7.41
C VAL A 84 3.22 -2.46 8.20
N GLU A 85 2.28 -3.31 7.77
CA GLU A 85 2.16 -4.68 8.23
C GLU A 85 2.38 -5.61 7.02
N ARG A 86 3.20 -6.64 7.21
CA ARG A 86 3.53 -7.61 6.17
C ARG A 86 3.42 -9.01 6.72
N LEU A 87 2.77 -9.87 5.96
CA LEU A 87 2.68 -11.30 6.22
C LEU A 87 3.21 -12.05 4.98
N ILE A 88 3.99 -13.10 5.21
CA ILE A 88 4.45 -14.02 4.15
C ILE A 88 3.83 -15.38 4.45
N MET A 89 3.14 -15.95 3.47
CA MET A 89 2.50 -17.25 3.56
C MET A 89 3.30 -18.27 2.75
N ASP A 90 3.60 -19.39 3.40
CA ASP A 90 4.38 -20.49 2.87
C ASP A 90 3.62 -21.78 3.15
N SER A 91 2.46 -21.92 2.51
CA SER A 91 1.54 -23.03 2.66
C SER A 91 0.95 -23.40 1.30
N GLU A 92 0.37 -24.60 1.19
CA GLU A 92 -0.29 -25.06 -0.03
C GLU A 92 -1.50 -24.18 -0.42
N ASP A 93 -2.08 -23.45 0.54
CA ASP A 93 -3.26 -22.60 0.39
C ASP A 93 -2.92 -21.11 0.59
N ASN A 94 -1.65 -20.76 0.33
CA ASN A 94 -1.07 -19.43 0.53
C ASN A 94 -1.91 -18.30 -0.06
N GLY A 95 -2.50 -18.49 -1.24
CA GLY A 95 -3.32 -17.50 -1.91
C GLY A 95 -4.63 -17.22 -1.19
N ARG A 96 -5.29 -18.25 -0.67
CA ARG A 96 -6.51 -18.08 0.14
C ARG A 96 -6.18 -17.44 1.49
N GLU A 97 -5.06 -17.81 2.10
CA GLU A 97 -4.59 -17.18 3.33
C GLU A 97 -4.28 -15.68 3.14
N ALA A 98 -3.63 -15.32 2.03
CA ALA A 98 -3.35 -13.93 1.67
C ALA A 98 -4.64 -13.13 1.46
N GLY A 99 -5.59 -13.65 0.68
CA GLY A 99 -6.91 -13.01 0.49
C GLY A 99 -7.68 -12.86 1.81
N ALA A 100 -7.64 -13.88 2.68
CA ALA A 100 -8.25 -13.80 4.00
C ALA A 100 -7.57 -12.76 4.91
N ALA A 101 -6.25 -12.57 4.79
CA ALA A 101 -5.55 -11.50 5.50
C ALA A 101 -6.02 -10.11 5.05
N LEU A 102 -6.10 -9.89 3.73
CA LEU A 102 -6.62 -8.65 3.16
C LEU A 102 -8.05 -8.37 3.61
N GLN A 103 -8.93 -9.36 3.53
CA GLN A 103 -10.33 -9.19 3.97
C GLN A 103 -10.44 -8.81 5.46
N ARG A 104 -9.64 -9.46 6.32
CA ARG A 104 -9.61 -9.12 7.76
C ARG A 104 -9.15 -7.69 8.00
N TRP A 105 -8.04 -7.28 7.38
CA TRP A 105 -7.55 -5.91 7.48
C TRP A 105 -8.50 -4.89 6.87
N GLY A 106 -9.16 -5.23 5.77
CA GLY A 106 -10.20 -4.42 5.15
C GLY A 106 -11.31 -4.16 6.16
N VAL A 107 -11.95 -5.21 6.70
CA VAL A 107 -13.02 -5.08 7.71
C VAL A 107 -12.56 -4.32 8.96
N GLU A 108 -11.33 -4.56 9.43
CA GLU A 108 -10.75 -3.80 10.55
C GLU A 108 -10.67 -2.30 10.25
N ALA A 109 -10.14 -1.93 9.08
CA ALA A 109 -10.10 -0.54 8.63
C ALA A 109 -11.51 0.03 8.48
N GLN A 110 -12.46 -0.77 7.95
CA GLN A 110 -13.85 -0.33 7.81
C GLN A 110 -14.53 -0.06 9.15
N SER A 111 -14.21 -0.85 10.18
CA SER A 111 -14.78 -0.66 11.52
C SER A 111 -14.35 0.66 12.19
N LYS A 112 -13.31 1.31 11.64
CA LYS A 112 -12.85 2.63 12.08
C LYS A 112 -13.63 3.77 11.41
N TRP A 113 -14.38 3.50 10.34
CA TRP A 113 -15.43 4.39 9.86
C TRP A 113 -16.54 4.38 10.90
N GLY A 114 -16.60 5.43 11.72
CA GLY A 114 -17.74 5.59 12.61
C GLY A 114 -19.03 5.60 11.79
N ASP A 115 -20.12 5.10 12.37
CA ASP A 115 -21.47 5.38 11.84
C ASP A 115 -21.56 6.90 11.67
N GLY A 116 -21.99 7.42 10.52
CA GLY A 116 -21.83 8.84 10.08
C GLY A 116 -22.25 9.99 11.04
N GLU A 117 -22.66 9.69 12.27
CA GLU A 117 -22.80 10.61 13.40
C GLU A 117 -21.55 10.75 14.28
N ALA A 118 -20.55 9.85 14.14
CA ALA A 118 -19.34 9.81 14.96
C ALA A 118 -18.14 10.61 14.38
N TRP A 119 -18.32 11.23 13.22
CA TRP A 119 -17.38 12.19 12.65
C TRP A 119 -17.75 13.59 13.11
N GLU A 120 -16.78 14.33 13.65
CA GLU A 120 -16.96 15.77 13.83
C GLU A 120 -17.07 16.39 12.43
N LYS A 121 -18.29 16.80 12.08
CA LYS A 121 -18.52 17.59 10.86
C LYS A 121 -17.68 18.85 10.92
N MET A 122 -17.09 19.21 9.80
CA MET A 122 -16.28 20.42 9.64
C MET A 122 -17.11 21.62 10.08
N ASP A 123 -16.89 22.08 11.30
CA ASP A 123 -17.55 23.28 11.79
C ASP A 123 -16.89 24.48 11.11
N LYS A 124 -17.65 25.21 10.29
CA LYS A 124 -17.15 26.44 9.63
C LYS A 124 -16.78 27.53 10.64
N THR A 125 -17.12 27.32 11.93
CA THR A 125 -16.77 28.15 13.08
C THR A 125 -15.64 27.60 13.96
N ASN A 126 -15.10 26.41 13.69
CA ASN A 126 -13.95 25.90 14.44
C ASN A 126 -12.75 26.84 14.21
N PRO A 127 -12.01 27.25 15.26
CA PRO A 127 -10.88 28.14 15.10
C PRO A 127 -9.88 27.48 14.15
N SER A 128 -9.40 28.26 13.18
CA SER A 128 -8.56 27.91 12.03
C SER A 128 -7.16 27.34 12.39
N GLY A 129 -7.07 26.41 13.35
CA GLY A 129 -5.84 25.97 13.99
C GLY A 129 -5.72 24.46 14.21
N THR A 130 -6.76 23.66 13.98
CA THR A 130 -6.66 22.19 14.03
C THR A 130 -6.24 21.63 12.68
N THR A 131 -5.09 20.97 12.62
CA THR A 131 -4.67 20.24 11.41
C THR A 131 -5.55 19.01 11.25
N GLU A 132 -6.19 18.91 10.09
CA GLU A 132 -7.02 17.77 9.70
C GLU A 132 -6.19 16.76 8.90
N PHE A 133 -6.62 15.51 8.95
CA PHE A 133 -5.91 14.38 8.37
C PHE A 133 -6.81 13.55 7.46
N LEU A 134 -6.15 12.89 6.51
CA LEU A 134 -6.69 11.82 5.67
C LEU A 134 -5.80 10.60 5.91
N ILE A 135 -6.41 9.46 6.23
CA ILE A 135 -5.70 8.17 6.28
C ILE A 135 -6.03 7.40 5.03
N VAL A 136 -4.99 6.98 4.30
CA VAL A 136 -5.12 6.06 3.16
C VAL A 136 -4.55 4.71 3.58
N THR A 137 -5.35 3.66 3.43
CA THR A 137 -4.99 2.27 3.68
C THR A 137 -4.99 1.52 2.35
N MET A 138 -3.82 1.03 1.95
CA MET A 138 -3.64 0.22 0.75
C MET A 138 -3.27 -1.19 1.16
N LEU A 139 -4.04 -2.17 0.71
CA LEU A 139 -3.85 -3.58 0.97
C LEU A 139 -3.53 -4.28 -0.35
N VAL A 140 -2.41 -5.00 -0.39
CA VAL A 140 -1.97 -5.72 -1.59
C VAL A 140 -1.58 -7.15 -1.22
N SER A 141 -2.02 -8.11 -2.02
CA SER A 141 -1.43 -9.45 -2.04
C SER A 141 -0.84 -9.77 -3.40
N CYS A 142 0.28 -10.50 -3.39
CA CYS A 142 0.98 -10.93 -4.59
C CYS A 142 1.62 -12.31 -4.41
N TYR A 143 1.84 -13.00 -5.52
CA TYR A 143 2.74 -14.15 -5.58
C TYR A 143 4.18 -13.69 -5.43
N GLY A 144 4.94 -14.43 -4.63
CA GLY A 144 6.32 -14.13 -4.35
C GLY A 144 6.57 -13.07 -3.27
N PRO A 145 7.84 -12.77 -3.00
CA PRO A 145 8.23 -11.78 -2.02
C PRO A 145 8.12 -10.35 -2.60
N LEU A 146 7.43 -9.45 -1.88
CA LEU A 146 7.38 -8.03 -2.25
C LEU A 146 8.75 -7.32 -2.16
N CYS A 147 9.59 -7.77 -1.24
CA CYS A 147 10.95 -7.30 -0.99
C CYS A 147 11.81 -8.50 -0.56
N PRO A 148 13.15 -8.42 -0.64
CA PRO A 148 14.04 -9.51 -0.20
C PRO A 148 13.63 -10.09 1.18
N LYS A 149 13.68 -11.42 1.35
CA LYS A 149 13.17 -12.15 2.54
C LYS A 149 13.70 -11.57 3.86
N ASP A 150 14.92 -11.09 3.85
CA ASP A 150 15.70 -10.52 4.94
C ASP A 150 15.42 -9.02 5.22
N GLU A 151 14.71 -8.33 4.32
CA GLU A 151 14.31 -6.94 4.51
C GLU A 151 12.99 -6.86 5.28
N GLN A 152 13.07 -6.50 6.56
CA GLN A 152 11.87 -6.21 7.34
C GLN A 152 11.34 -4.82 6.98
N LEU A 153 10.18 -4.78 6.33
CA LEU A 153 9.47 -3.52 6.10
C LEU A 153 9.03 -2.93 7.44
N LYS A 154 9.48 -1.71 7.71
CA LYS A 154 9.08 -0.89 8.86
C LYS A 154 8.96 0.53 8.37
N VAL A 155 7.94 1.25 8.83
CA VAL A 155 7.75 2.65 8.52
C VAL A 155 8.10 3.48 9.76
N ARG A 156 9.18 4.26 9.67
CA ARG A 156 9.61 5.20 10.72
C ARG A 156 10.05 6.56 10.18
N SER A 157 9.94 6.73 8.87
CA SER A 157 10.33 7.93 8.16
C SER A 157 9.60 7.99 6.82
N VAL A 158 9.53 9.18 6.23
CA VAL A 158 9.06 9.37 4.85
C VAL A 158 9.83 8.48 3.86
N GLY A 159 11.14 8.29 4.09
CA GLY A 159 11.98 7.43 3.25
C GLY A 159 11.56 5.96 3.27
N ASP A 160 11.03 5.47 4.40
CA ASP A 160 10.56 4.09 4.51
C ASP A 160 9.22 3.88 3.80
N VAL A 161 8.31 4.86 3.88
CA VAL A 161 7.06 4.83 3.11
C VAL A 161 7.36 4.73 1.62
N LYS A 162 8.35 5.51 1.13
CA LYS A 162 8.78 5.43 -0.28
C LYS A 162 9.26 4.04 -0.66
N LYS A 163 10.10 3.42 0.17
CA LYS A 163 10.61 2.06 -0.09
C LYS A 163 9.47 1.05 -0.19
N VAL A 164 8.47 1.15 0.69
CA VAL A 164 7.30 0.27 0.63
C VAL A 164 6.52 0.50 -0.65
N LEU A 165 6.27 1.77 -1.03
CA LEU A 165 5.59 2.10 -2.28
C LEU A 165 6.39 1.66 -3.53
N ASP A 166 7.72 1.78 -3.50
CA ASP A 166 8.60 1.32 -4.58
C ASP A 166 8.55 -0.21 -4.71
N ALA A 167 8.52 -0.94 -3.59
CA ALA A 167 8.35 -2.39 -3.58
C ALA A 167 6.98 -2.81 -4.14
N MET A 168 5.91 -2.10 -3.76
CA MET A 168 4.55 -2.33 -4.29
C MET A 168 4.45 -2.02 -5.79
N ALA A 169 5.10 -0.96 -6.27
CA ALA A 169 5.15 -0.62 -7.68
C ALA A 169 5.96 -1.62 -8.53
N GLY A 170 6.80 -2.44 -7.88
CA GLY A 170 7.59 -3.49 -8.53
C GLY A 170 6.83 -4.79 -8.81
N VAL A 171 5.63 -4.96 -8.23
CA VAL A 171 4.78 -6.14 -8.46
C VAL A 171 4.39 -6.22 -9.93
N GLN A 172 4.54 -7.38 -10.57
CA GLN A 172 4.12 -7.59 -11.95
C GLN A 172 2.61 -7.85 -12.05
N VAL A 173 2.05 -7.70 -13.26
CA VAL A 173 0.61 -7.89 -13.51
C VAL A 173 0.16 -9.31 -13.10
N ASP A 174 0.93 -10.32 -13.49
CA ASP A 174 0.67 -11.75 -13.23
C ASP A 174 1.01 -12.17 -11.79
N GLU A 175 1.73 -11.33 -11.04
CA GLU A 175 2.02 -11.53 -9.63
C GLU A 175 0.93 -10.93 -8.72
N LEU A 176 0.22 -9.89 -9.16
CA LEU A 176 -0.79 -9.19 -8.36
C LEU A 176 -2.05 -10.06 -8.19
N MET A 177 -2.38 -10.38 -6.95
CA MET A 177 -3.52 -11.24 -6.63
C MET A 177 -4.76 -10.43 -6.23
N GLN A 178 -4.57 -9.44 -5.37
CA GLN A 178 -5.66 -8.61 -4.87
C GLN A 178 -5.12 -7.24 -4.47
N LEU A 179 -5.95 -6.21 -4.73
CA LEU A 179 -5.75 -4.84 -4.28
C LEU A 179 -7.04 -4.37 -3.61
N ASP A 180 -6.93 -3.76 -2.44
CA ASP A 180 -7.99 -2.99 -1.79
C ASP A 180 -7.41 -1.65 -1.34
N VAL A 181 -8.14 -0.57 -1.59
CA VAL A 181 -7.73 0.80 -1.27
C VAL A 181 -8.89 1.49 -0.57
N GLN A 182 -8.62 1.95 0.63
CA GLN A 182 -9.61 2.54 1.53
C GLN A 182 -9.07 3.87 2.06
N TRP A 183 -9.93 4.87 2.20
CA TRP A 183 -9.53 6.15 2.79
C TRP A 183 -10.60 6.71 3.72
N ILE A 184 -10.16 7.56 4.63
CA ILE A 184 -11.01 8.19 5.63
C ILE A 184 -10.46 9.55 6.02
N PRO A 185 -11.29 10.60 6.09
CA PRO A 185 -12.73 10.64 5.77
C PRO A 185 -13.04 10.43 4.26
N GLU A 186 -14.26 9.98 3.94
CA GLU A 186 -14.73 9.74 2.56
C GLU A 186 -15.45 10.96 1.96
N GLU A 187 -16.21 11.70 2.76
CA GLU A 187 -17.01 12.84 2.31
C GLU A 187 -16.30 14.19 2.55
N ASP A 188 -16.52 15.13 1.64
CA ASP A 188 -16.09 16.52 1.82
C ASP A 188 -16.87 17.15 2.97
N GLY A 189 -16.15 17.62 4.00
CA GLY A 189 -16.74 18.16 5.22
C GLY A 189 -16.72 17.20 6.41
N ASP A 190 -16.32 15.94 6.23
CA ASP A 190 -15.89 15.10 7.34
C ASP A 190 -14.41 15.34 7.62
N THR A 191 -14.03 15.29 8.91
CA THR A 191 -12.66 15.62 9.32
C THR A 191 -12.13 14.59 10.31
N LEU A 192 -10.82 14.36 10.26
CA LEU A 192 -10.11 13.55 11.24
C LEU A 192 -9.05 14.42 11.90
N SER A 193 -9.22 14.70 13.19
CA SER A 193 -8.25 15.46 13.98
C SER A 193 -7.04 14.62 14.37
N GLY A 194 -5.91 15.25 14.71
CA GLY A 194 -4.71 14.53 15.16
C GLY A 194 -4.93 13.70 16.44
N MET A 195 -5.86 14.12 17.32
CA MET A 195 -6.25 13.35 18.49
C MET A 195 -6.98 12.07 18.08
N GLU A 196 -7.92 12.16 17.14
CA GLU A 196 -8.62 10.99 16.63
C GLU A 196 -7.70 10.04 15.86
N VAL A 197 -6.72 10.55 15.10
CA VAL A 197 -5.67 9.70 14.48
C VAL A 197 -5.00 8.86 15.57
N THR A 198 -4.59 9.48 16.67
CA THR A 198 -3.89 8.79 17.77
C THR A 198 -4.77 7.75 18.46
N VAL A 199 -6.08 8.00 18.57
CA VAL A 199 -7.04 7.12 19.24
C VAL A 199 -7.50 5.97 18.33
N LYS A 200 -7.88 6.28 17.08
CA LYS A 200 -8.43 5.31 16.11
C LYS A 200 -7.33 4.51 15.40
N PHE A 201 -6.12 5.08 15.27
CA PHE A 201 -4.98 4.47 14.58
C PHE A 201 -3.71 4.46 15.45
N PRO A 202 -3.73 3.81 16.62
CA PRO A 202 -2.58 3.79 17.53
C PRO A 202 -1.34 3.09 16.95
N GLU A 203 -1.50 2.31 15.87
CA GLU A 203 -0.41 1.66 15.15
C GLU A 203 0.44 2.62 14.30
N LEU A 204 -0.07 3.81 13.99
CA LEU A 204 0.61 4.76 13.11
C LEU A 204 1.79 5.45 13.80
N ALA A 205 2.98 5.34 13.21
CA ALA A 205 4.17 6.06 13.64
C ALA A 205 4.25 7.44 12.98
N VAL A 206 4.74 8.45 13.70
CA VAL A 206 5.07 9.77 13.14
C VAL A 206 6.28 9.65 12.20
N LEU A 207 6.23 10.33 11.05
CA LEU A 207 7.24 10.26 9.96
C LEU A 207 8.27 11.39 9.96
#